data_AF-A0A7A7B382-F1
#
_entry.id   AF-A0A7A7B382-F1
#
_cell.length_a   1.000
_cell.length_b   1.000
_cell.length_c   1.000
_cell.angle_alpha   90.00
_cell.angle_beta   90.00
_cell.angle_gamma   90.00
#
_symmetry.space_group_name_H-M   'P 1'
#
loop_
_entity.id
_entity.type
_entity.pdbx_description
1 polymer ?
#
loop_
_entity_poly.entity_id
_entity_poly.type
_entity_poly.pdbx_seq_one_letter_code
_entity_poly.pdbx_strand_id
1 'polypeptide(L)'
;NLFQSGVLAGSWKPGSVFALKGGFEELDYGHDFYAPQSMLAEDGRRIIMAWMNMWDSPVPTRSEAWAGCLTLPREVFERDGRLCQRPV
;
A
#
# COMPACT_ATOMS: atom_id res chain seq x y z
N ASN A 1 0.69 6.29 -12.55
CA ASN A 1 1.56 5.92 -11.42
C ASN A 1 2.96 6.47 -11.67
N LEU A 2 3.27 7.65 -11.12
CA LEU A 2 4.57 8.32 -11.29
C LEU A 2 5.56 7.93 -10.19
N PHE A 3 5.07 7.63 -8.98
CA PHE A 3 5.85 7.21 -7.83
C PHE A 3 5.23 5.97 -7.21
N GLN A 4 5.97 4.86 -7.22
CA GLN A 4 5.46 3.57 -6.78
C GLN A 4 5.48 3.46 -5.25
N SER A 5 4.38 2.96 -4.69
CA SER A 5 4.33 2.50 -3.30
C SER A 5 4.44 0.98 -3.27
N GLY A 6 5.35 0.46 -2.45
CA GLY A 6 5.65 -0.98 -2.44
C GLY A 6 6.21 -1.47 -1.11
N VAL A 7 6.61 -2.73 -1.11
CA VAL A 7 7.14 -3.44 0.04
C VAL A 7 8.57 -3.93 -0.21
N LEU A 8 9.36 -3.94 0.85
CA LEU A 8 10.63 -4.65 0.95
C LEU A 8 10.45 -5.75 1.99
N ALA A 9 10.48 -7.01 1.55
CA ALA A 9 10.38 -8.15 2.46
C ALA A 9 11.73 -8.42 3.13
N GLY A 10 11.73 -9.01 4.32
CA GLY A 10 12.97 -9.24 5.06
C GLY A 10 12.74 -9.68 6.49
N SER A 11 13.81 -9.69 7.26
CA SER A 11 13.80 -10.05 8.67
C SER A 11 14.43 -8.96 9.51
N TRP A 12 13.94 -8.83 10.75
CA TRP A 12 14.41 -7.80 11.66
C TRP A 12 14.35 -8.29 13.10
N LYS A 13 15.31 -7.82 13.90
CA LYS A 13 15.32 -8.00 15.35
C LYS A 13 15.56 -6.64 16.01
N PRO A 14 15.03 -6.41 17.22
CA PRO A 14 15.34 -5.20 17.96
C PRO A 14 16.85 -4.95 18.06
N GLY A 15 17.30 -3.75 17.70
CA GLY A 15 18.71 -3.36 17.68
C GLY A 15 19.52 -3.80 16.46
N SER A 16 18.93 -4.53 15.50
CA SER A 16 19.59 -4.88 14.24
C SER A 16 19.15 -3.99 13.08
N VAL A 17 19.98 -3.94 12.03
CA VAL A 17 19.55 -3.45 10.72
C VAL A 17 18.54 -4.45 10.13
N PHE A 18 17.58 -3.95 9.35
CA PHE A 18 16.65 -4.78 8.58
C PHE A 18 17.43 -5.59 7.53
N ALA A 19 17.33 -6.92 7.59
CA ALA A 19 17.95 -7.81 6.62
C ALA A 19 16.97 -8.07 5.48
N LEU A 20 17.18 -7.36 4.36
CA LEU A 20 16.37 -7.45 3.15
C LEU A 20 16.38 -8.88 2.56
N LYS A 21 15.22 -9.33 2.10
CA LYS A 21 15.00 -10.56 1.35
C LYS A 21 14.21 -10.21 0.08
N GLY A 22 14.86 -10.31 -1.07
CA GLY A 22 14.24 -9.98 -2.36
C GLY A 22 14.38 -8.50 -2.74
N GLY A 23 13.59 -8.08 -3.72
CA GLY A 23 13.57 -6.71 -4.24
C GLY A 23 12.34 -5.93 -3.78
N PHE A 24 12.23 -4.70 -4.29
CA PHE A 24 11.01 -3.91 -4.17
C PHE A 24 9.87 -4.56 -4.95
N GLU A 25 8.71 -4.72 -4.31
CA GLU A 25 7.48 -5.19 -4.95
C GLU A 25 6.39 -4.14 -4.80
N GLU A 26 5.74 -3.74 -5.91
CA GLU A 26 4.62 -2.81 -5.88
C GLU A 26 3.44 -3.38 -5.09
N LEU A 27 2.79 -2.56 -4.27
CA LEU A 27 1.60 -2.96 -3.51
C LEU A 27 0.34 -2.96 -4.38
N ASP A 28 0.32 -2.20 -5.46
CA ASP A 28 -0.82 -2.10 -6.37
C ASP A 28 -0.31 -1.77 -7.77
N TYR A 29 -0.70 -2.57 -8.75
CA TYR A 29 -0.29 -2.43 -10.15
C TYR A 29 -1.21 -1.49 -10.96
N GLY A 30 -2.11 -0.79 -10.28
CA GLY A 30 -3.03 0.17 -10.87
C GLY A 30 -2.37 1.51 -11.22
N HIS A 31 -3.14 2.35 -11.92
CA HIS A 31 -2.69 3.66 -12.36
C HIS A 31 -2.53 4.66 -11.19
N ASP A 32 -3.39 4.56 -10.18
CA ASP A 32 -3.52 5.52 -9.08
C ASP A 32 -3.58 4.80 -7.73
N PHE A 33 -2.41 4.66 -7.10
CA PHE A 33 -2.25 4.12 -5.76
C PHE A 33 -0.99 4.74 -5.13
N TYR A 34 -1.17 5.53 -4.07
CA TYR A 34 -0.05 6.20 -3.42
C TYR A 34 -0.27 6.41 -1.92
N ALA A 35 0.84 6.65 -1.21
CA ALA A 35 0.87 6.94 0.22
C ALA A 35 0.05 5.96 1.08
N PRO A 36 0.25 4.63 0.93
CA PRO A 36 -0.48 3.67 1.74
C PRO A 36 -0.09 3.77 3.21
N GLN A 37 -1.08 3.64 4.08
CA GLN A 37 -0.88 3.49 5.52
C GLN A 37 -1.59 2.22 5.98
N SER A 38 -0.93 1.47 6.89
CA SER A 38 -1.55 0.30 7.52
C SER A 38 -1.73 0.48 9.03
N MET A 39 -2.73 -0.20 9.58
CA MET A 39 -2.99 -0.31 11.00
C MET A 39 -3.17 -1.78 11.41
N LEU A 40 -2.87 -2.09 12.66
CA LEU A 40 -3.21 -3.37 13.27
C LEU A 40 -4.61 -3.24 13.89
N ALA A 41 -5.57 -4.04 13.41
CA ALA A 41 -6.90 -4.11 13.97
C ALA A 41 -6.91 -4.95 15.27
N GLU A 42 -7.94 -4.78 16.10
CA GLU A 42 -8.09 -5.52 17.38
C GLU A 42 -8.16 -7.03 17.20
N ASP A 43 -8.66 -7.50 16.05
CA ASP A 43 -8.73 -8.92 15.68
C ASP A 43 -7.40 -9.48 15.13
N GLY A 44 -6.32 -8.69 15.16
CA GLY A 44 -4.98 -9.08 14.74
C GLY A 44 -4.71 -8.90 13.24
N ARG A 45 -5.68 -8.51 12.42
CA ARG A 45 -5.47 -8.26 10.99
C ARG A 45 -4.67 -6.97 10.77
N ARG A 46 -3.82 -6.97 9.75
CA ARG A 46 -3.19 -5.73 9.24
C ARG A 46 -4.03 -5.18 8.10
N ILE A 47 -4.65 -4.03 8.32
CA ILE A 47 -5.51 -3.38 7.32
C ILE A 47 -4.74 -2.23 6.67
N ILE A 48 -4.79 -2.13 5.34
CA ILE A 48 -4.14 -1.08 4.55
C ILE A 48 -5.18 -0.31 3.73
N MET A 49 -4.99 0.99 3.61
CA MET A 49 -5.68 1.88 2.67
C MET A 49 -4.66 2.81 2.05
N ALA A 50 -4.93 3.26 0.82
CA ALA A 50 -4.07 4.19 0.10
C ALA A 50 -4.89 5.29 -0.57
N TRP A 51 -4.23 6.38 -0.92
CA TRP A 51 -4.81 7.43 -1.74
C TRP A 51 -4.86 6.97 -3.21
N MET A 52 -6.06 6.99 -3.79
CA MET A 52 -6.30 6.72 -5.21
C MET A 52 -6.16 8.00 -6.02
N ASN A 53 -4.93 8.49 -6.11
CA ASN A 53 -4.51 9.57 -7.00
C ASN A 53 -2.97 9.63 -6.96
N MET A 54 -2.39 10.55 -7.73
CA MET A 54 -0.96 10.79 -7.74
C MET A 54 -0.66 12.27 -7.96
N TRP A 55 0.45 12.74 -7.39
CA TRP A 55 1.03 14.03 -7.74
C TRP A 55 1.16 14.15 -9.26
N ASP A 56 0.86 15.34 -9.79
CA ASP A 56 0.96 15.67 -11.22
C ASP A 56 0.11 14.81 -12.18
N SER A 57 -0.82 13.99 -11.67
CA SER A 57 -1.78 13.27 -12.50
C SER A 57 -3.00 14.13 -12.85
N PRO A 58 -3.62 13.95 -14.04
CA PRO A 58 -4.85 14.64 -14.38
C PRO A 58 -5.96 14.31 -13.39
N VAL A 59 -6.65 15.35 -12.88
CA VAL A 59 -7.78 15.20 -11.95
C VAL A 59 -9.02 15.88 -12.54
N PRO A 60 -9.77 15.23 -13.46
CA PRO A 60 -10.96 15.83 -14.09
C PRO A 60 -12.03 16.25 -13.07
N THR A 61 -12.16 15.49 -11.98
CA THR A 61 -13.10 15.75 -10.87
C THR A 61 -12.84 17.06 -10.14
N ARG A 62 -11.67 17.69 -10.34
CA ARG A 62 -11.41 19.04 -9.82
C ARG A 62 -12.45 20.05 -10.33
N SER A 63 -12.98 19.84 -11.54
CA SER A 63 -14.09 20.65 -12.08
C SER A 63 -15.41 20.48 -11.30
N GLU A 64 -15.54 19.38 -10.55
CA GLU A 64 -16.65 19.05 -9.65
C GLU A 64 -16.33 19.37 -8.18
N ALA A 65 -15.25 20.11 -7.91
CA ALA A 65 -14.79 20.51 -6.58
C ALA A 65 -14.34 19.38 -5.63
N TRP A 66 -13.91 18.23 -6.16
CA TRP A 66 -13.30 17.14 -5.37
C TRP A 66 -12.13 16.46 -6.10
N ALA A 67 -11.24 15.80 -5.37
CA ALA A 67 -10.02 15.21 -5.97
C ALA A 67 -9.57 13.94 -5.24
N GLY A 68 -9.71 12.80 -5.93
CA GLY A 68 -9.28 11.50 -5.43
C GLY A 68 -10.18 10.94 -4.32
N CYS A 69 -9.82 9.75 -3.86
CA CYS A 69 -10.48 9.05 -2.77
C CYS A 69 -9.47 8.10 -2.09
N LEU A 70 -9.91 7.39 -1.05
CA LEU A 70 -9.16 6.25 -0.52
C LEU A 70 -9.57 4.97 -1.26
N THR A 71 -8.65 4.01 -1.35
CA THR A 71 -8.98 2.64 -1.73
C THR A 71 -9.95 2.03 -0.73
N LEU A 72 -10.62 0.94 -1.13
CA LEU A 72 -11.23 0.03 -0.16
C LEU A 72 -10.18 -0.45 0.86
N PRO A 73 -10.56 -0.68 2.12
CA PRO A 73 -9.68 -1.32 3.09
C PRO A 73 -9.35 -2.73 2.64
N ARG A 74 -8.07 -3.10 2.74
CA ARG A 74 -7.58 -4.42 2.37
C ARG A 74 -6.87 -5.05 3.56
N GLU A 75 -7.14 -6.31 3.84
CA GLU A 75 -6.30 -7.10 4.72
C GLU A 75 -5.03 -7.49 3.99
N VAL A 76 -3.90 -7.25 4.63
CA VAL A 76 -2.57 -7.65 4.18
C VAL A 76 -2.14 -8.89 4.97
N PHE A 77 -1.77 -9.94 4.25
CA PHE A 77 -1.34 -11.21 4.85
C PHE A 77 -0.21 -11.83 4.03
N GLU A 78 0.59 -12.69 4.66
CA GLU A 78 1.62 -13.45 3.95
C GLU A 78 1.08 -14.81 3.52
N ARG A 79 1.36 -15.22 2.29
CA ARG A 79 1.09 -16.57 1.78
C ARG A 79 2.21 -16.99 0.85
N ASP A 80 2.78 -18.17 1.10
CA ASP A 80 3.85 -18.76 0.27
C ASP A 80 5.05 -17.81 0.06
N GLY A 81 5.41 -17.05 1.11
CA GLY A 81 6.52 -16.08 1.08
C GLY A 81 6.22 -14.79 0.32
N ARG A 82 4.96 -14.54 -0.04
CA ARG A 82 4.50 -13.33 -0.75
C ARG A 82 3.52 -12.54 0.10
N LEU A 83 3.56 -11.22 -0.04
CA LEU A 83 2.55 -10.35 0.53
C LEU A 83 1.30 -10.39 -0.37
N CYS A 84 0.16 -10.75 0.21
CA CYS A 84 -1.13 -10.81 -0.46
C CYS A 84 -2.10 -9.80 0.16
N GLN A 85 -3.10 -9.41 -0.64
CA GLN A 85 -4.15 -8.47 -0.24
C GLN A 85 -5.52 -9.04 -0.58
N ARG A 86 -6.51 -8.83 0.29
CA ARG A 86 -7.93 -9.08 0.00
C ARG A 86 -8.81 -7.96 0.58
N PRO A 87 -9.96 -7.62 -0.01
CA PRO A 87 -10.94 -6.74 0.62
C PRO A 87 -11.34 -7.27 2.01
N VAL A 88 -11.61 -6.34 2.93
CA VAL A 88 -12.16 -6.65 4.28
C VAL A 88 -13.61 -7.11 4.20
#